data_AF-W5XZP5-F1
#
_entry.id   AF-W5XZP5-F1
#
_cell.length_a   1.000
_cell.length_b   1.000
_cell.length_c   1.000
_cell.angle_alpha   90.00
_cell.angle_beta   90.00
_cell.angle_gamma   90.00
#
_symmetry.space_group_name_H-M   'P 1'
#
loop_
_entity.id
_entity.type
_entity.pdbx_description
1 polymer ?
#
loop_
_entity_poly.entity_id
_entity_poly.type
_entity_poly.pdbx_seq_one_letter_code
_entity_poly.pdbx_strand_id
1 'polypeptide(L)'
;MQTLFSFGPLLDPALQEEVFGEALGYVPASTRHGEGGLVALEDGQLSLADGRFGVRRRVALADGRLAWAYLDPRPFAAAKKVAVLGDSIAFGMSDPSGGWAARLASHVPRLWNLAIPGETMARLATYGPGEATRRDVDTAVVSAGGNDIAGGAEPEQVLADLEAIVAPLEAACVRVVALGPTWMDADRAEAEFGLPVRTDALERLRTLMVRWGDRTHRDVIDLWEPLRGRTALLADGVHPTREGHAVLFSELFR
;
A
#
# COMPACT_ATOMS: atom_id res chain seq x y z
N MET A 1 -16.62 19.57 -3.88
CA MET A 1 -15.47 20.24 -4.52
C MET A 1 -14.18 19.86 -3.80
N GLN A 2 -13.27 19.22 -4.52
CA GLN A 2 -11.96 18.74 -4.02
C GLN A 2 -10.85 19.48 -4.77
N THR A 3 -9.72 19.72 -4.10
CA THR A 3 -8.56 20.39 -4.70
C THR A 3 -7.47 19.38 -5.01
N LEU A 4 -7.11 19.29 -6.30
CA LEU A 4 -6.02 18.46 -6.80
C LEU A 4 -4.84 19.34 -7.19
N PHE A 5 -3.66 18.97 -6.72
CA PHE A 5 -2.39 19.44 -7.20
C PHE A 5 -1.93 18.56 -8.38
N SER A 6 -1.54 19.19 -9.48
CA SER A 6 -0.97 18.53 -10.66
C SER A 6 0.39 19.14 -11.00
N PHE A 7 1.37 18.28 -11.30
CA PHE A 7 2.67 18.66 -11.89
C PHE A 7 2.65 18.62 -13.43
N GLY A 8 1.56 18.19 -14.05
CA GLY A 8 1.58 17.81 -15.47
C GLY A 8 0.20 17.74 -16.12
N PRO A 9 -0.26 16.58 -16.64
CA PRO A 9 -1.30 16.51 -17.68
C PRO A 9 -2.59 17.26 -17.34
N LEU A 10 -3.01 17.26 -16.07
CA LEU A 10 -4.21 17.98 -15.63
C LEU A 10 -4.09 19.51 -15.65
N LEU A 11 -2.92 20.07 -16.00
CA LEU A 11 -2.73 21.50 -16.26
C LEU A 11 -2.87 21.84 -17.75
N ASP A 12 -2.95 20.84 -18.63
CA ASP A 12 -3.16 21.02 -20.07
C ASP A 12 -4.66 21.23 -20.34
N PRO A 13 -5.09 22.40 -20.85
CA PRO A 13 -6.49 22.67 -21.16
C PRO A 13 -7.11 21.67 -22.15
N ALA A 14 -6.33 21.16 -23.11
CA ALA A 14 -6.83 20.20 -24.09
C ALA A 14 -7.20 18.86 -23.43
N LEU A 15 -6.38 18.41 -22.48
CA LEU A 15 -6.70 17.21 -21.70
C LEU A 15 -7.88 17.44 -20.75
N GLN A 16 -7.99 18.65 -20.18
CA GLN A 16 -9.16 19.00 -19.38
C GLN A 16 -10.44 18.94 -20.21
N GLU A 17 -10.45 19.51 -21.41
CA GLU A 17 -11.60 19.41 -22.34
C GLU A 17 -11.89 17.95 -22.75
N GLU A 18 -10.86 17.14 -23.02
CA GLU A 18 -11.03 15.71 -23.32
C GLU A 18 -11.71 14.95 -22.18
N VAL A 19 -11.25 15.16 -20.94
CA VAL A 19 -11.67 14.36 -19.78
C VAL A 19 -12.96 14.91 -19.16
N PHE A 20 -13.12 16.23 -19.09
CA PHE A 20 -14.21 16.89 -18.37
C PHE A 20 -15.23 17.58 -19.28
N GLY A 21 -14.94 17.72 -20.57
CA GLY A 21 -15.77 18.48 -21.51
C GLY A 21 -15.56 19.99 -21.47
N GLU A 22 -14.69 20.50 -20.59
CA GLU A 22 -14.36 21.92 -20.46
C GLU A 22 -12.96 22.14 -19.85
N ALA A 23 -12.38 23.31 -20.09
CA ALA A 23 -11.16 23.76 -19.43
C ALA A 23 -11.47 24.37 -18.06
N LEU A 24 -10.95 23.75 -16.99
CA LEU A 24 -11.22 24.13 -15.60
C LEU A 24 -10.31 25.23 -15.06
N GLY A 25 -9.21 25.51 -15.77
CA GLY A 25 -8.16 26.40 -15.30
C GLY A 25 -7.42 25.84 -14.08
N TYR A 26 -6.46 26.61 -13.54
CA TYR A 26 -5.74 26.24 -12.33
C TYR A 26 -5.15 27.47 -11.62
N VAL A 27 -4.85 27.32 -10.34
CA VAL A 27 -4.08 28.30 -9.56
C VAL A 27 -2.64 27.80 -9.42
N PRO A 28 -1.61 28.57 -9.83
CA PRO A 28 -0.22 28.18 -9.61
C PRO A 28 0.05 27.85 -8.14
N ALA A 29 0.76 26.76 -7.91
CA ALA A 29 1.13 26.31 -6.57
C ALA A 29 2.43 25.50 -6.65
N SER A 30 3.07 25.32 -5.51
CA SER A 30 4.27 24.51 -5.41
C SER A 30 4.21 23.56 -4.22
N THR A 31 5.02 22.51 -4.30
CA THR A 31 5.29 21.57 -3.21
C THR A 31 6.79 21.56 -2.95
N ARG A 32 7.24 20.85 -1.91
CA ARG A 32 8.68 20.57 -1.71
C ARG A 32 9.36 19.86 -2.89
N HIS A 33 8.59 19.31 -3.81
CA HIS A 33 9.06 18.52 -4.94
C HIS A 33 9.00 19.26 -6.29
N GLY A 34 8.43 20.47 -6.34
CA GLY A 34 8.38 21.28 -7.56
C GLY A 34 7.14 22.16 -7.72
N GLU A 35 7.12 22.90 -8.82
CA GLU A 35 6.03 23.78 -9.26
C GLU A 35 4.92 23.00 -9.97
N GLY A 36 3.70 23.52 -9.90
CA GLY A 36 2.52 22.93 -10.54
C GLY A 36 1.29 23.84 -10.40
N GLY A 37 0.10 23.23 -10.31
CA GLY A 37 -1.15 23.97 -10.20
C GLY A 37 -2.22 23.23 -9.43
N LEU A 38 -3.10 23.99 -8.77
CA LEU A 38 -4.29 23.51 -8.11
C LEU A 38 -5.48 23.61 -9.06
N VAL A 39 -6.09 22.46 -9.33
CA VAL A 39 -7.34 22.32 -10.08
C VAL A 39 -8.45 21.99 -9.08
N ALA A 40 -9.54 22.76 -9.11
CA ALA A 40 -10.73 22.47 -8.32
C ALA A 40 -11.65 21.55 -9.14
N LEU A 41 -11.96 20.38 -8.62
CA LEU A 41 -12.88 19.44 -9.26
C LEU A 41 -14.17 19.32 -8.46
N GLU A 42 -15.30 19.33 -9.18
CA GLU A 42 -16.57 18.83 -8.68
C GLU A 42 -16.54 17.32 -8.54
N ASP A 43 -17.52 16.74 -7.84
CA ASP A 43 -17.51 15.31 -7.52
C ASP A 43 -17.60 14.42 -8.78
N GLY A 44 -18.34 14.88 -9.81
CA GLY A 44 -18.40 14.21 -11.11
C GLY A 44 -17.07 14.27 -11.87
N GLN A 45 -16.42 15.43 -11.88
CA GLN A 45 -15.11 15.62 -12.51
C GLN A 45 -14.02 14.82 -11.79
N LEU A 46 -14.08 14.76 -10.46
CA LEU A 46 -13.18 13.95 -9.66
C LEU A 46 -13.30 12.47 -10.01
N SER A 47 -14.53 11.96 -10.14
CA SER A 47 -14.80 10.58 -10.56
C SER A 47 -14.23 10.27 -11.95
N LEU A 48 -14.35 11.20 -12.91
CA LEU A 48 -13.75 11.07 -14.24
C LEU A 48 -12.22 11.05 -14.18
N ALA A 49 -11.62 11.96 -13.40
CA ALA A 49 -10.18 12.00 -13.20
C ALA A 49 -9.66 10.71 -12.52
N ASP A 50 -10.40 10.21 -11.53
CA ASP A 50 -10.09 8.98 -10.81
C ASP A 50 -10.05 7.77 -11.76
N GLY A 51 -11.03 7.67 -12.67
CA GLY A 51 -11.05 6.64 -13.71
C GLY A 51 -9.94 6.75 -14.75
N ARG A 52 -9.38 7.96 -14.95
CA ARG A 52 -8.33 8.22 -15.95
C ARG A 52 -6.91 8.07 -15.40
N PHE A 53 -6.67 8.56 -14.18
CA PHE A 53 -5.35 8.72 -13.60
C PHE A 53 -5.09 7.77 -12.42
N GLY A 54 -6.14 7.15 -11.86
CA GLY A 54 -6.01 6.08 -10.88
C GLY A 54 -5.65 6.58 -9.48
N VAL A 55 -4.43 6.29 -9.02
CA VAL A 55 -4.02 6.40 -7.62
C VAL A 55 -3.75 7.85 -7.20
N ARG A 56 -4.22 8.21 -6.00
CA ARG A 56 -4.01 9.54 -5.40
C ARG A 56 -3.20 9.47 -4.10
N ARG A 57 -2.46 10.54 -3.81
CA ARG A 57 -1.87 10.79 -2.49
C ARG A 57 -2.14 12.19 -1.98
N ARG A 58 -2.05 12.37 -0.66
CA ARG A 58 -1.89 13.69 -0.07
C ARG A 58 -0.49 14.23 -0.32
N VAL A 59 -0.42 15.50 -0.70
CA VAL A 59 0.82 16.27 -0.81
C VAL A 59 0.70 17.56 0.01
N ALA A 60 1.80 17.96 0.63
CA ALA A 60 1.93 19.26 1.26
C ALA A 60 2.35 20.30 0.22
N LEU A 61 1.60 21.38 0.16
CA LEU A 61 1.94 22.58 -0.59
C LEU A 61 2.99 23.40 0.17
N ALA A 62 3.69 24.29 -0.52
CA ALA A 62 4.70 25.17 0.07
C ALA A 62 4.11 26.10 1.14
N ASP A 63 2.81 26.39 1.09
CA ASP A 63 2.08 27.18 2.08
C ASP A 63 1.57 26.35 3.29
N GLY A 64 1.90 25.05 3.34
CA GLY A 64 1.53 24.14 4.42
C GLY A 64 0.14 23.50 4.29
N ARG A 65 -0.68 23.88 3.30
CA ARG A 65 -1.95 23.20 3.04
C ARG A 65 -1.74 21.82 2.43
N LEU A 66 -2.74 20.95 2.56
CA LEU A 66 -2.76 19.63 1.92
C LEU A 66 -3.65 19.65 0.67
N ALA A 67 -3.16 19.03 -0.40
CA ALA A 67 -3.93 18.76 -1.62
C ALA A 67 -3.83 17.27 -1.98
N TRP A 68 -4.77 16.78 -2.79
CA TRP A 68 -4.61 15.48 -3.44
C TRP A 68 -3.73 15.62 -4.68
N ALA A 69 -2.98 14.59 -5.07
CA ALA A 69 -2.26 14.57 -6.34
C ALA A 69 -2.26 13.16 -6.92
N TYR A 70 -2.42 13.05 -8.24
CA TYR A 70 -2.19 11.79 -8.94
C TYR A 70 -0.69 11.51 -9.07
N LEU A 71 -0.32 10.24 -9.00
CA LEU A 71 1.06 9.78 -9.10
C LEU A 71 1.23 8.71 -10.15
N ASP A 72 2.51 8.40 -10.40
CA ASP A 72 2.87 7.17 -11.08
C ASP A 72 2.20 5.98 -10.37
N PRO A 73 1.44 5.14 -11.10
CA PRO A 73 0.77 3.98 -10.54
C PRO A 73 1.76 2.92 -10.02
N ARG A 74 3.06 3.01 -10.34
CA ARG A 74 4.10 2.14 -9.81
C ARG A 74 4.64 2.73 -8.50
N PRO A 75 4.27 2.18 -7.34
CA PRO A 75 4.52 2.85 -6.06
C PRO A 75 6.00 3.05 -5.72
N PHE A 76 6.85 2.12 -6.14
CA PHE A 76 8.26 2.12 -5.80
C PHE A 76 9.14 2.89 -6.80
N ALA A 77 8.62 3.26 -7.96
CA ALA A 77 9.41 3.96 -8.99
C ALA A 77 9.93 5.33 -8.52
N ALA A 78 9.16 6.01 -7.67
CA ALA A 78 9.51 7.33 -7.12
C ALA A 78 9.86 7.32 -5.61
N ALA A 79 9.86 6.15 -4.98
CA ALA A 79 10.11 6.02 -3.54
C ALA A 79 11.60 6.23 -3.23
N LYS A 80 11.91 7.05 -2.21
CA LYS A 80 13.30 7.31 -1.80
C LYS A 80 13.60 6.75 -0.41
N LYS A 81 12.64 6.86 0.49
CA LYS A 81 12.73 6.44 1.88
C LYS A 81 11.51 5.59 2.21
N VAL A 82 11.72 4.29 2.35
CA VAL A 82 10.66 3.29 2.52
C VAL A 82 10.67 2.69 3.92
N ALA A 83 9.54 2.67 4.61
CA ALA A 83 9.33 1.80 5.77
C ALA A 83 8.53 0.57 5.37
N VAL A 84 8.92 -0.62 5.83
CA VAL A 84 8.11 -1.84 5.75
C VAL A 84 7.55 -2.10 7.15
N LEU A 85 6.23 -1.95 7.29
CA LEU A 85 5.45 -2.24 8.48
C LEU A 85 4.75 -3.59 8.26
N GLY A 86 5.05 -4.60 9.08
CA GLY A 86 4.47 -5.91 8.82
C GLY A 86 4.79 -6.99 9.85
N ASP A 87 4.49 -8.22 9.45
CA ASP A 87 4.61 -9.42 10.28
C ASP A 87 5.82 -10.30 9.92
N SER A 88 5.76 -11.61 10.21
CA SER A 88 6.82 -12.57 9.92
C SER A 88 7.10 -12.74 8.42
N ILE A 89 6.11 -12.56 7.56
CA ILE A 89 6.30 -12.65 6.11
C ILE A 89 7.07 -11.41 5.62
N ALA A 90 6.67 -10.22 6.07
CA ALA A 90 7.38 -8.98 5.74
C ALA A 90 8.80 -8.92 6.37
N PHE A 91 8.99 -9.57 7.52
CA PHE A 91 10.31 -9.76 8.13
C PHE A 91 11.25 -10.61 7.26
N GLY A 92 10.69 -11.46 6.40
CA GLY A 92 11.46 -12.37 5.54
C GLY A 92 11.73 -13.72 6.19
N MET A 93 10.86 -14.19 7.09
CA MET A 93 10.98 -15.52 7.68
C MET A 93 11.08 -16.58 6.58
N SER A 94 11.90 -17.62 6.85
CA SER A 94 12.21 -18.70 5.91
C SER A 94 13.03 -18.31 4.66
N ASP A 95 13.56 -17.09 4.61
CA ASP A 95 14.59 -16.67 3.66
C ASP A 95 15.74 -15.96 4.40
N PRO A 96 16.91 -16.59 4.58
CA PRO A 96 18.08 -15.98 5.23
C PRO A 96 18.57 -14.69 4.58
N SER A 97 18.17 -14.41 3.33
CA SER A 97 18.49 -13.15 2.65
C SER A 97 17.55 -12.00 3.00
N GLY A 98 16.54 -12.21 3.85
CA GLY A 98 15.59 -11.17 4.31
C GLY A 98 14.34 -11.03 3.44
N GLY A 99 14.03 -12.05 2.63
CA GLY A 99 12.78 -12.16 1.87
C GLY A 99 12.55 -11.08 0.81
N TRP A 100 11.29 -10.83 0.47
CA TRP A 100 10.91 -9.84 -0.53
C TRP A 100 11.30 -8.41 -0.13
N ALA A 101 11.32 -8.09 1.18
CA ALA A 101 11.66 -6.76 1.68
C ALA A 101 13.14 -6.43 1.46
N ALA A 102 14.04 -7.40 1.66
CA ALA A 102 15.46 -7.22 1.34
C ALA A 102 15.70 -7.06 -0.17
N ARG A 103 14.92 -7.76 -1.01
CA ARG A 103 14.95 -7.57 -2.47
C ARG A 103 14.48 -6.18 -2.86
N LEU A 104 13.41 -5.68 -2.25
CA LEU A 104 12.95 -4.30 -2.42
C LEU A 104 14.01 -3.28 -2.01
N ALA A 105 14.75 -3.52 -0.92
CA ALA A 105 15.81 -2.64 -0.46
C ALA A 105 16.93 -2.42 -1.49
N SER A 106 17.13 -3.36 -2.44
CA SER A 106 18.08 -3.18 -3.55
C SER A 106 17.57 -2.29 -4.69
N HIS A 107 16.28 -1.95 -4.70
CA HIS A 107 15.61 -1.16 -5.74
C HIS A 107 15.19 0.23 -5.26
N VAL A 108 15.29 0.50 -3.96
CA VAL A 108 14.98 1.81 -3.38
C VAL A 108 16.21 2.38 -2.68
N PRO A 109 16.43 3.71 -2.70
CA PRO A 109 17.63 4.31 -2.12
C PRO A 109 17.82 4.02 -0.62
N ARG A 110 16.72 3.93 0.14
CA ARG A 110 16.75 3.65 1.57
C ARG A 110 15.49 2.92 2.02
N LEU A 111 15.67 1.81 2.73
CA LEU A 111 14.59 1.02 3.32
C LEU A 111 14.86 0.72 4.78
N TRP A 112 13.84 0.82 5.62
CA TRP A 112 13.83 0.27 6.97
C TRP A 112 12.80 -0.84 7.05
N ASN A 113 13.27 -2.08 7.29
CA ASN A 113 12.37 -3.16 7.62
C ASN A 113 12.01 -3.07 9.11
N LEU A 114 10.78 -2.69 9.41
CA LEU A 114 10.24 -2.55 10.76
C LEU A 114 9.25 -3.67 11.08
N ALA A 115 9.20 -4.72 10.26
CA ALA A 115 8.33 -5.85 10.47
C ALA A 115 8.75 -6.66 11.69
N ILE A 116 7.77 -7.16 12.43
CA ILE A 116 7.98 -7.95 13.65
C ILE A 116 7.22 -9.28 13.50
N PRO A 117 7.90 -10.44 13.60
CA PRO A 117 7.22 -11.73 13.56
C PRO A 117 6.07 -11.84 14.56
N GLY A 118 4.92 -12.34 14.09
CA GLY A 118 3.70 -12.47 14.90
C GLY A 118 2.88 -11.19 15.07
N GLU A 119 3.31 -10.06 14.49
CA GLU A 119 2.57 -8.81 14.61
C GLU A 119 1.22 -8.86 13.88
N THR A 120 0.27 -8.10 14.41
CA THR A 120 -1.08 -7.91 13.85
C THR A 120 -1.24 -6.51 13.29
N MET A 121 -2.21 -6.31 12.40
CA MET A 121 -2.56 -4.98 11.87
C MET A 121 -2.94 -4.03 13.02
N ALA A 122 -3.75 -4.52 13.98
CA ALA A 122 -4.16 -3.77 15.17
C ALA A 122 -2.95 -3.26 15.97
N ARG A 123 -1.91 -4.07 16.11
CA ARG A 123 -0.70 -3.68 16.84
C ARG A 123 0.16 -2.72 16.04
N LEU A 124 0.34 -2.95 14.73
CA LEU A 124 1.02 -2.02 13.84
C LEU A 124 0.41 -0.62 13.89
N ALA A 125 -0.92 -0.51 14.00
CA ALA A 125 -1.61 0.79 14.15
C ALA A 125 -1.14 1.59 15.38
N THR A 126 -0.65 0.92 16.43
CA THR A 126 -0.22 1.60 17.66
C THR A 126 1.15 2.29 17.56
N TYR A 127 2.02 1.85 16.64
CA TYR A 127 3.40 2.36 16.57
C TYR A 127 3.91 2.64 15.16
N GLY A 128 3.41 1.92 14.14
CA GLY A 128 3.89 1.98 12.77
C GLY A 128 3.92 3.39 12.18
N PRO A 129 2.82 4.17 12.25
CA PRO A 129 2.81 5.55 11.78
C PRO A 129 3.84 6.45 12.47
N GLY A 130 4.04 6.27 13.77
CA GLY A 130 5.03 7.02 14.55
C GLY A 130 6.46 6.67 14.13
N GLU A 131 6.76 5.39 13.95
CA GLU A 131 8.09 4.94 13.52
C GLU A 131 8.44 5.38 12.09
N ALA A 132 7.47 5.29 11.17
CA ALA A 132 7.61 5.78 9.80
C ALA A 132 7.84 7.30 9.77
N THR A 133 7.02 8.07 10.49
CA THR A 133 7.14 9.53 10.55
C THR A 133 8.47 9.99 11.16
N ARG A 134 8.94 9.36 12.24
CA ARG A 134 10.25 9.67 12.85
C ARG A 134 11.44 9.45 11.90
N ARG A 135 11.30 8.55 10.92
CA ARG A 135 12.31 8.28 9.90
C ARG A 135 12.17 9.17 8.66
N ASP A 136 11.16 10.04 8.64
CA ASP A 136 10.82 10.91 7.51
C ASP A 136 10.71 10.09 6.22
N VAL A 137 9.99 8.97 6.25
CA VAL A 137 9.76 8.16 5.05
C VAL A 137 8.83 8.88 4.09
N ASP A 138 8.99 8.64 2.79
CA ASP A 138 8.04 9.11 1.78
C ASP A 138 7.04 8.03 1.36
N THR A 139 7.36 6.76 1.65
CA THR A 139 6.55 5.60 1.30
C THR A 139 6.54 4.62 2.47
N ALA A 140 5.38 4.06 2.80
CA ALA A 140 5.21 3.00 3.78
C ALA A 140 4.52 1.80 3.14
N VAL A 141 5.14 0.63 3.23
CA VAL A 141 4.54 -0.66 2.85
C VAL A 141 3.91 -1.27 4.09
N VAL A 142 2.64 -1.63 4.02
CA VAL A 142 1.91 -2.25 5.14
C VAL A 142 1.53 -3.67 4.74
N SER A 143 2.00 -4.67 5.48
CA SER A 143 1.83 -6.09 5.16
C SER A 143 1.64 -6.92 6.44
N ALA A 144 0.38 -7.12 6.81
CA ALA A 144 -0.04 -7.94 7.95
C ALA A 144 -1.51 -8.37 7.74
N GLY A 145 -2.09 -9.03 8.74
CA GLY A 145 -3.49 -9.46 8.73
C GLY A 145 -3.66 -10.96 8.87
N GLY A 146 -2.64 -11.75 8.51
CA GLY A 146 -2.66 -13.21 8.69
C GLY A 146 -2.81 -13.61 10.16
N ASN A 147 -1.99 -13.00 11.02
CA ASN A 147 -2.04 -13.23 12.47
C ASN A 147 -3.33 -12.71 13.11
N ASP A 148 -3.89 -11.60 12.62
CA ASP A 148 -5.17 -11.08 13.08
C ASP A 148 -6.29 -12.10 12.84
N ILE A 149 -6.37 -12.64 11.61
CA ILE A 149 -7.37 -13.63 11.24
C ILE A 149 -7.17 -14.94 12.03
N ALA A 150 -5.93 -15.41 12.20
CA ALA A 150 -5.65 -16.59 13.03
C ALA A 150 -5.99 -16.35 14.52
N GLY A 151 -5.81 -15.11 15.00
CA GLY A 151 -6.20 -14.67 16.34
C GLY A 151 -7.70 -14.44 16.53
N GLY A 152 -8.51 -14.68 15.49
CA GLY A 152 -9.97 -14.59 15.55
C GLY A 152 -10.56 -13.22 15.21
N ALA A 153 -9.78 -12.26 14.73
CA ALA A 153 -10.30 -10.97 14.28
C ALA A 153 -11.13 -11.13 13.00
N GLU A 154 -12.21 -10.37 12.84
CA GLU A 154 -12.98 -10.38 11.60
C GLU A 154 -12.30 -9.54 10.50
N PRO A 155 -12.44 -9.90 9.21
CA PRO A 155 -11.82 -9.18 8.11
C PRO A 155 -12.07 -7.66 8.09
N GLU A 156 -13.27 -7.22 8.47
CA GLU A 156 -13.60 -5.79 8.60
C GLU A 156 -12.78 -5.09 9.67
N GLN A 157 -12.52 -5.78 10.79
CA GLN A 157 -11.70 -5.22 11.87
C GLN A 157 -10.27 -5.01 11.37
N VAL A 158 -9.70 -5.99 10.67
CA VAL A 158 -8.36 -5.87 10.08
C VAL A 158 -8.29 -4.72 9.07
N LEU A 159 -9.34 -4.53 8.26
CA LEU A 159 -9.41 -3.40 7.33
C LEU A 159 -9.53 -2.05 8.06
N ALA A 160 -10.30 -1.97 9.14
CA ALA A 160 -10.37 -0.76 9.97
C ALA A 160 -9.02 -0.44 10.63
N ASP A 161 -8.28 -1.45 11.07
CA ASP A 161 -6.94 -1.29 11.64
C ASP A 161 -5.92 -0.83 10.58
N LEU A 162 -6.05 -1.30 9.33
CA LEU A 162 -5.29 -0.77 8.19
C LEU A 162 -5.59 0.73 7.97
N GLU A 163 -6.87 1.14 8.01
CA GLU A 163 -7.25 2.55 7.89
C GLU A 163 -6.68 3.41 9.02
N ALA A 164 -6.58 2.86 10.24
CA ALA A 164 -5.94 3.52 11.37
C ALA A 164 -4.43 3.72 11.20
N ILE A 165 -3.76 2.87 10.39
CA ILE A 165 -2.36 3.08 9.97
C ILE A 165 -2.29 4.14 8.85
N VAL A 166 -3.18 4.04 7.86
CA VAL A 166 -3.16 4.86 6.64
C VAL A 166 -3.42 6.33 6.94
N ALA A 167 -4.45 6.65 7.73
CA ALA A 167 -4.86 8.02 7.99
C ALA A 167 -3.74 8.93 8.54
N PRO A 168 -3.00 8.57 9.61
CA PRO A 168 -1.90 9.39 10.11
C PRO A 168 -0.71 9.47 9.14
N LEU A 169 -0.43 8.40 8.38
CA LEU A 169 0.63 8.41 7.37
C LEU A 169 0.32 9.37 6.22
N GLU A 170 -0.93 9.36 5.72
CA GLU A 170 -1.37 10.30 4.69
C GLU A 170 -1.38 11.75 5.18
N ALA A 171 -1.76 11.98 6.45
CA ALA A 171 -1.65 13.30 7.06
C ALA A 171 -0.19 13.81 7.09
N ALA A 172 0.77 12.89 7.22
CA ALA A 172 2.20 13.17 7.09
C ALA A 172 2.72 13.14 5.63
N CYS A 173 1.83 13.08 4.64
CA CYS A 173 2.15 12.99 3.21
C CYS A 173 3.03 11.79 2.83
N VAL A 174 2.89 10.67 3.56
CA VAL A 174 3.51 9.39 3.24
C VAL A 174 2.59 8.61 2.29
N ARG A 175 3.13 8.12 1.17
CA ARG A 175 2.42 7.20 0.27
C ARG A 175 2.30 5.83 0.95
N VAL A 176 1.10 5.32 1.12
CA VAL A 176 0.89 3.99 1.70
C VAL A 176 0.63 2.96 0.60
N VAL A 177 1.36 1.84 0.66
CA VAL A 177 1.19 0.68 -0.22
C VAL A 177 0.75 -0.50 0.64
N ALA A 178 -0.51 -0.88 0.56
CA ALA A 178 -1.03 -2.01 1.31
C ALA A 178 -0.81 -3.30 0.52
N LEU A 179 -0.16 -4.29 1.12
CA LEU A 179 0.00 -5.62 0.56
C LEU A 179 -1.13 -6.50 1.11
N GLY A 180 -1.94 -7.07 0.23
CA GLY A 180 -2.99 -8.01 0.59
C GLY A 180 -2.44 -9.27 1.27
N PRO A 181 -3.28 -10.04 1.98
CA PRO A 181 -2.84 -11.29 2.60
C PRO A 181 -2.36 -12.26 1.52
N THR A 182 -1.29 -12.99 1.82
CA THR A 182 -0.83 -14.10 0.98
C THR A 182 -1.72 -15.31 1.17
N TRP A 183 -1.85 -16.14 0.13
CA TRP A 183 -2.43 -17.47 0.30
C TRP A 183 -1.56 -18.32 1.23
N MET A 184 -2.20 -19.11 2.09
CA MET A 184 -1.56 -20.04 3.02
C MET A 184 -2.11 -21.44 2.77
N ASP A 185 -1.26 -22.45 2.92
CA ASP A 185 -1.67 -23.85 2.92
C ASP A 185 -2.18 -24.19 4.33
N ALA A 186 -3.51 -24.19 4.50
CA ALA A 186 -4.12 -24.31 5.83
C ALA A 186 -3.76 -25.63 6.54
N ASP A 187 -3.73 -26.74 5.81
CA ASP A 187 -3.42 -28.06 6.37
C ASP A 187 -1.98 -28.10 6.89
N ARG A 188 -1.03 -27.57 6.11
CA ARG A 188 0.38 -27.51 6.53
C ARG A 188 0.62 -26.43 7.59
N ALA A 189 -0.04 -25.28 7.50
CA ALA A 189 0.06 -24.21 8.48
C ALA A 189 -0.34 -24.72 9.88
N GLU A 190 -1.40 -25.52 9.97
CA GLU A 190 -1.80 -26.14 11.23
C GLU A 190 -0.85 -27.26 11.64
N ALA A 191 -0.51 -28.18 10.73
CA ALA A 191 0.28 -29.36 11.06
C ALA A 191 1.77 -29.07 11.36
N GLU A 192 2.37 -28.09 10.68
CA GLU A 192 3.81 -27.82 10.72
C GLU A 192 4.16 -26.54 11.50
N PHE A 193 3.31 -25.51 11.43
CA PHE A 193 3.54 -24.24 12.12
C PHE A 193 2.63 -24.04 13.35
N GLY A 194 1.55 -24.80 13.47
CA GLY A 194 0.59 -24.68 14.57
C GLY A 194 -0.31 -23.45 14.47
N LEU A 195 -0.48 -22.88 13.27
CA LEU A 195 -1.34 -21.72 13.04
C LEU A 195 -2.68 -22.16 12.42
N PRO A 196 -3.81 -21.97 13.12
CA PRO A 196 -5.12 -22.27 12.56
C PRO A 196 -5.49 -21.23 11.51
N VAL A 197 -5.43 -21.62 10.24
CA VAL A 197 -5.73 -20.73 9.11
C VAL A 197 -7.22 -20.78 8.77
N ARG A 198 -7.91 -19.65 8.95
CA ARG A 198 -9.28 -19.44 8.44
C ARG A 198 -9.23 -18.93 7.00
N THR A 199 -9.12 -19.86 6.04
CA THR A 199 -8.91 -19.54 4.61
C THR A 199 -10.02 -18.65 4.04
N ASP A 200 -11.27 -18.90 4.40
CA ASP A 200 -12.43 -18.11 3.98
C ASP A 200 -12.35 -16.66 4.49
N ALA A 201 -11.92 -16.47 5.74
CA ALA A 201 -11.73 -15.15 6.32
C ALA A 201 -10.55 -14.41 5.67
N LEU A 202 -9.44 -15.09 5.33
CA LEU A 202 -8.33 -14.47 4.60
C LEU A 202 -8.71 -14.07 3.17
N GLU A 203 -9.45 -14.92 2.45
CA GLU A 203 -9.93 -14.60 1.10
C GLU A 203 -10.93 -13.44 1.12
N ARG A 204 -11.76 -13.36 2.17
CA ARG A 204 -12.65 -12.23 2.41
C ARG A 204 -11.88 -10.95 2.72
N LEU A 205 -10.84 -11.01 3.55
CA LEU A 205 -9.95 -9.88 3.82
C LEU A 205 -9.29 -9.37 2.54
N ARG A 206 -8.72 -10.27 1.72
CA ARG A 206 -8.17 -9.95 0.39
C ARG A 206 -9.19 -9.17 -0.44
N THR A 207 -10.41 -9.69 -0.57
CA THR A 207 -11.48 -9.06 -1.35
C THR A 207 -11.84 -7.67 -0.83
N LEU A 208 -11.91 -7.50 0.50
CA LEU A 208 -12.18 -6.22 1.13
C LEU A 208 -11.06 -5.21 0.87
N MET A 209 -9.79 -5.61 0.99
CA MET A 209 -8.64 -4.74 0.75
C MET A 209 -8.57 -4.28 -0.71
N VAL A 210 -8.77 -5.17 -1.68
CA VAL A 210 -8.80 -4.79 -3.11
C VAL A 210 -9.91 -3.78 -3.38
N ARG A 211 -11.14 -4.07 -2.95
CA ARG A 211 -12.28 -3.13 -3.11
C ARG A 211 -12.06 -1.80 -2.39
N TRP A 212 -11.39 -1.84 -1.25
CA TRP A 212 -11.01 -0.63 -0.51
C TRP A 212 -10.00 0.20 -1.29
N GLY A 213 -8.98 -0.42 -1.88
CA GLY A 213 -8.02 0.23 -2.78
C GLY A 213 -8.72 0.92 -3.95
N ASP A 214 -9.57 0.18 -4.67
CA ASP A 214 -10.33 0.70 -5.81
C ASP A 214 -11.20 1.90 -5.43
N ARG A 215 -11.99 1.77 -4.35
CA ARG A 215 -12.91 2.81 -3.89
C ARG A 215 -12.21 4.05 -3.36
N THR A 216 -11.02 3.88 -2.77
CA THR A 216 -10.30 4.98 -2.13
C THR A 216 -9.17 5.54 -2.97
N HIS A 217 -8.90 4.92 -4.12
CA HIS A 217 -7.81 5.26 -5.04
C HIS A 217 -6.43 5.18 -4.36
N ARG A 218 -6.23 4.15 -3.54
CA ARG A 218 -4.99 3.86 -2.81
C ARG A 218 -4.28 2.65 -3.38
N ASP A 219 -2.96 2.60 -3.21
CA ASP A 219 -2.16 1.46 -3.68
C ASP A 219 -2.47 0.22 -2.85
N VAL A 220 -3.03 -0.81 -3.51
CA VAL A 220 -3.19 -2.16 -2.97
C VAL A 220 -2.57 -3.14 -3.94
N ILE A 221 -1.67 -3.99 -3.45
CA ILE A 221 -1.04 -5.06 -4.24
C ILE A 221 -1.59 -6.39 -3.73
N ASP A 222 -2.28 -7.12 -4.60
CA ASP A 222 -2.81 -8.44 -4.28
C ASP A 222 -1.72 -9.51 -4.40
N LEU A 223 -1.35 -10.11 -3.26
CA LEU A 223 -0.30 -11.13 -3.17
C LEU A 223 -0.83 -12.55 -3.04
N TRP A 224 -2.14 -12.74 -3.20
CA TRP A 224 -2.77 -14.05 -3.03
C TRP A 224 -2.46 -15.02 -4.17
N GLU A 225 -2.82 -14.64 -5.40
CA GLU A 225 -2.69 -15.50 -6.59
C GLU A 225 -1.25 -16.00 -6.87
N PRO A 226 -0.19 -15.20 -6.66
CA PRO A 226 1.18 -15.66 -6.88
C PRO A 226 1.57 -16.91 -6.09
N LEU A 227 0.96 -17.11 -4.91
CA LEU A 227 1.24 -18.26 -4.02
C LEU A 227 0.10 -19.30 -3.98
N ARG A 228 -1.09 -18.97 -4.49
CA ARG A 228 -2.29 -19.82 -4.39
C ARG A 228 -2.06 -21.25 -4.91
N GLY A 229 -2.21 -22.23 -4.04
CA GLY A 229 -2.06 -23.66 -4.37
C GLY A 229 -0.61 -24.08 -4.68
N ARG A 230 0.37 -23.20 -4.47
CA ARG A 230 1.79 -23.47 -4.72
C ARG A 230 2.50 -23.80 -3.43
N THR A 231 2.06 -24.86 -2.76
CA THR A 231 2.54 -25.32 -1.46
C THR A 231 4.07 -25.44 -1.37
N ALA A 232 4.76 -25.82 -2.44
CA ALA A 232 6.22 -25.90 -2.48
C ALA A 232 6.93 -24.55 -2.30
N LEU A 233 6.22 -23.43 -2.48
CA LEU A 233 6.74 -22.10 -2.20
C LEU A 233 6.62 -21.70 -0.73
N LEU A 234 5.98 -22.51 0.12
CA LEU A 234 5.77 -22.26 1.53
C LEU A 234 6.57 -23.27 2.36
N ALA A 235 7.39 -22.76 3.28
CA ALA A 235 8.27 -23.60 4.11
C ALA A 235 7.45 -24.46 5.08
N ASP A 236 6.41 -23.88 5.68
CA ASP A 236 5.60 -24.46 6.76
C ASP A 236 4.10 -24.24 6.56
N GLY A 237 3.70 -23.97 5.31
CA GLY A 237 2.32 -23.62 4.95
C GLY A 237 1.93 -22.15 5.17
N VAL A 238 2.79 -21.34 5.82
CA VAL A 238 2.56 -19.90 6.03
C VAL A 238 3.67 -19.07 5.40
N HIS A 239 4.92 -19.36 5.75
CA HIS A 239 6.06 -18.52 5.41
C HIS A 239 6.60 -18.86 4.03
N PRO A 240 6.70 -17.88 3.11
CA PRO A 240 7.34 -18.12 1.83
C PRO A 240 8.79 -18.57 1.99
N THR A 241 9.18 -19.57 1.21
CA THR A 241 10.57 -19.94 0.95
C THR A 241 11.30 -18.79 0.24
N ARG A 242 12.62 -18.92 0.05
CA ARG A 242 13.39 -17.98 -0.80
C ARG A 242 12.77 -17.77 -2.18
N GLU A 243 12.29 -18.84 -2.81
CA GLU A 243 11.62 -18.83 -4.11
C GLU A 243 10.23 -18.17 -3.99
N GLY A 244 9.48 -18.45 -2.93
CA GLY A 244 8.21 -17.80 -2.65
C GLY A 244 8.35 -16.28 -2.48
N HIS A 245 9.35 -15.84 -1.71
CA HIS A 245 9.71 -14.42 -1.56
C HIS A 245 10.13 -13.78 -2.89
N ALA A 246 10.82 -14.51 -3.77
CA ALA A 246 11.15 -14.00 -5.10
C ALA A 246 9.91 -13.78 -5.97
N VAL A 247 8.93 -14.68 -5.88
CA VAL A 247 7.63 -14.55 -6.55
C VAL A 247 6.88 -13.31 -6.02
N LEU A 248 6.74 -13.18 -4.71
CA LEU A 248 6.10 -12.00 -4.10
C LEU A 248 6.78 -10.68 -4.51
N PHE A 249 8.11 -10.65 -4.49
CA PHE A 249 8.88 -9.48 -4.93
C PHE A 249 8.56 -9.07 -6.37
N SER A 250 8.31 -10.02 -7.27
CA SER A 250 8.05 -9.75 -8.69
C SER A 250 6.72 -9.04 -8.90
N GLU A 251 5.76 -9.23 -8.00
CA GLU A 251 4.45 -8.55 -8.04
C GLU A 251 4.55 -7.08 -7.62
N LEU A 252 5.56 -6.71 -6.82
CA LEU A 252 5.71 -5.33 -6.34
C LEU A 252 5.97 -4.30 -7.45
N PHE A 253 6.35 -4.76 -8.65
CA PHE A 253 6.69 -3.91 -9.79
C PHE A 253 5.82 -4.18 -11.04
N ARG A 254 4.74 -4.95 -10.90
CA ARG A 254 3.74 -5.10 -11.97
C ARG A 254 2.86 -3.86 -12.03
#